data_AF-A0A7C1K1T9-F1
#
_entry.id   AF-A0A7C1K1T9-F1
#
_cell.length_a   1.000
_cell.length_b   1.000
_cell.length_c   1.000
_cell.angle_alpha   90.00
_cell.angle_beta   90.00
_cell.angle_gamma   90.00
#
_symmetry.space_group_name_H-M   'P 1'
#
loop_
_entity.id
_entity.type
_entity.pdbx_description
1 polymer ?
#
loop_
_entity_poly.entity_id
_entity_poly.type
_entity_poly.pdbx_seq_one_letter_code
_entity_poly.pdbx_strand_id
1 'polypeptide(L)'
;MKKVLTIAGSDSGGGAGIQADLKAFAARGVYGMSAITALTAQNTVGVFGVFPVTPEFVAQQIDAVMEDLGADAWKTGMLANAAIIQVVAERAGRYHIERLVVDPVMVARSGDPLLEPEARLALVEHLLPLAYIVTPNRHEAQVL
;
A
#
# COMPACT_ATOMS: atom_id res chain seq x y z
N MET A 1 -20.30 -9.77 -4.74
CA MET A 1 -18.87 -10.14 -4.68
C MET A 1 -18.18 -9.15 -3.75
N LYS A 2 -17.23 -9.59 -2.91
CA LYS A 2 -16.46 -8.67 -2.04
C LYS A 2 -15.47 -7.86 -2.87
N LYS A 3 -15.28 -6.59 -2.51
CA LYS A 3 -14.39 -5.64 -3.19
C LYS A 3 -13.24 -5.25 -2.28
N VAL A 4 -12.01 -5.32 -2.76
CA VAL A 4 -10.83 -4.96 -1.96
C VAL A 4 -9.94 -4.01 -2.75
N LEU A 5 -9.52 -2.94 -2.10
CA LEU A 5 -8.58 -1.96 -2.65
C LEU A 5 -7.19 -2.24 -2.10
N THR A 6 -6.21 -2.50 -2.97
CA THR A 6 -4.79 -2.41 -2.60
C THR A 6 -4.27 -1.00 -2.82
N ILE A 7 -3.48 -0.48 -1.89
CA ILE A 7 -2.78 0.80 -1.98
C ILE A 7 -1.30 0.53 -1.84
N ALA A 8 -0.60 0.38 -2.97
CA ALA A 8 0.78 -0.11 -2.99
C ALA A 8 1.52 0.31 -4.27
N GLY A 9 2.84 0.05 -4.28
CA GLY A 9 3.66 0.22 -5.48
C GLY A 9 3.39 -0.84 -6.55
N SER A 10 3.69 -0.48 -7.80
CA SER A 10 3.68 -1.40 -8.94
C SER A 10 5.05 -2.08 -9.10
N ASP A 11 5.06 -3.41 -9.07
CA ASP A 11 6.22 -4.25 -9.39
C ASP A 11 6.16 -4.68 -10.86
N SER A 12 7.12 -4.22 -11.68
CA SER A 12 7.20 -4.61 -13.09
C SER A 12 7.45 -6.10 -13.31
N GLY A 13 8.05 -6.80 -12.34
CA GLY A 13 8.22 -8.26 -12.38
C GLY A 13 6.93 -9.03 -12.06
N GLY A 14 5.92 -8.35 -11.51
CA GLY A 14 4.61 -8.92 -11.19
C GLY A 14 4.60 -9.96 -10.06
N GLY A 15 5.67 -10.05 -9.27
CA GLY A 15 5.82 -10.99 -8.16
C GLY A 15 5.45 -10.39 -6.80
N ALA A 16 5.42 -9.06 -6.69
CA ALA A 16 5.06 -8.28 -5.51
C ALA A 16 4.09 -7.14 -5.87
N GLY A 17 3.96 -6.14 -4.98
CA GLY A 17 3.19 -4.93 -5.22
C GLY A 17 1.70 -5.18 -5.51
N ILE A 18 1.07 -4.24 -6.22
CA ILE A 18 -0.33 -4.38 -6.63
C ILE A 18 -0.56 -5.64 -7.49
N GLN A 19 0.45 -6.09 -8.24
CA GLN A 19 0.32 -7.26 -9.11
C GLN A 19 0.11 -8.53 -8.27
N ALA A 20 0.87 -8.70 -7.20
CA ALA A 20 0.69 -9.82 -6.28
C ALA A 20 -0.65 -9.72 -5.52
N ASP A 21 -1.01 -8.51 -5.07
CA ASP A 21 -2.26 -8.27 -4.36
C ASP A 21 -3.48 -8.61 -5.23
N LEU A 22 -3.54 -8.09 -6.46
CA LEU A 22 -4.65 -8.33 -7.39
C LEU A 22 -4.75 -9.81 -7.80
N LYS A 23 -3.62 -10.49 -8.00
CA LYS A 23 -3.59 -11.95 -8.24
C LYS A 23 -4.14 -12.73 -7.05
N ALA A 24 -3.74 -12.35 -5.83
CA ALA A 24 -4.24 -12.99 -4.62
C ALA A 24 -5.75 -12.76 -4.45
N PHE A 25 -6.24 -11.55 -4.69
CA PHE A 25 -7.67 -11.23 -4.63
C PHE A 25 -8.47 -12.04 -5.65
N ALA A 26 -8.02 -12.08 -6.90
CA ALA A 26 -8.65 -12.88 -7.95
C ALA A 26 -8.68 -14.38 -7.59
N ALA A 27 -7.57 -14.92 -7.08
CA ALA A 27 -7.48 -16.32 -6.64
C ALA A 27 -8.39 -16.65 -5.44
N ARG A 28 -8.93 -15.63 -4.75
CA ARG A 28 -9.92 -15.76 -3.66
C ARG A 28 -11.34 -15.35 -4.08
N GLY A 29 -11.59 -15.09 -5.37
CA GLY A 29 -12.91 -14.69 -5.87
C GLY A 29 -13.35 -13.31 -5.40
N VAL A 30 -12.39 -12.43 -5.10
CA VAL A 30 -12.59 -11.05 -4.68
C VAL A 30 -12.35 -10.12 -5.86
N TYR A 31 -13.18 -9.08 -6.00
CA TYR A 31 -12.95 -8.03 -6.97
C TYR A 31 -11.86 -7.08 -6.46
N GLY A 32 -10.69 -7.15 -7.09
CA GLY A 32 -9.51 -6.35 -6.72
C GLY A 32 -9.44 -5.02 -7.47
N MET A 33 -9.15 -3.94 -6.75
CA MET A 33 -8.88 -2.60 -7.28
C MET A 33 -7.54 -2.11 -6.72
N SER A 34 -6.97 -1.06 -7.31
CA SER A 34 -5.67 -0.53 -6.91
C SER A 34 -5.60 0.99 -6.93
N ALA A 35 -4.92 1.57 -5.95
CA ALA A 35 -4.35 2.92 -6.00
C ALA A 35 -2.83 2.80 -5.94
N ILE A 36 -2.14 3.31 -6.95
CA ILE A 36 -0.70 3.12 -7.12
C ILE A 36 0.05 4.25 -6.43
N THR A 37 0.98 3.88 -5.54
CA THR A 37 1.80 4.84 -4.76
C THR A 37 3.15 5.13 -5.40
N ALA A 38 3.69 4.19 -6.17
CA ALA A 38 4.90 4.37 -6.95
C ALA A 38 4.98 3.31 -8.06
N LEU A 39 5.73 3.62 -9.10
CA LEU A 39 6.17 2.65 -10.11
C LEU A 39 7.58 2.20 -9.78
N THR A 40 7.86 0.90 -9.90
CA THR A 40 9.22 0.38 -9.77
C THR A 40 9.67 -0.24 -11.08
N ALA A 41 10.92 0.04 -11.46
CA ALA A 41 11.66 -0.78 -12.41
C ALA A 41 12.31 -1.90 -11.60
N GLN A 42 11.55 -2.97 -11.36
CA GLN A 42 11.92 -4.09 -10.49
C GLN A 42 11.80 -5.42 -11.23
N ASN A 43 12.70 -6.35 -10.91
CA ASN A 43 12.57 -7.75 -11.30
C ASN A 43 13.07 -8.65 -10.16
N THR A 44 13.29 -9.94 -10.45
CA THR A 44 13.70 -10.92 -9.45
C THR A 44 15.12 -10.73 -8.90
N VAL A 45 15.95 -9.89 -9.52
CA VAL A 45 17.34 -9.67 -9.10
C VAL A 45 17.57 -8.33 -8.40
N GLY A 46 16.63 -7.39 -8.47
CA GLY A 46 16.76 -6.10 -7.80
C GLY A 46 15.75 -5.04 -8.21
N VAL A 47 15.87 -3.88 -7.54
CA VAL A 47 15.15 -2.64 -7.87
C VAL A 47 16.13 -1.66 -8.54
N PHE A 48 15.81 -1.24 -9.75
CA PHE A 48 16.67 -0.37 -10.57
C PHE A 48 16.19 1.08 -10.61
N GLY A 49 14.96 1.33 -10.17
CA GLY A 49 14.39 2.67 -10.12
C GLY A 49 13.03 2.66 -9.43
N VAL A 50 12.76 3.76 -8.72
CA VAL A 50 11.48 4.03 -8.06
C VAL A 50 11.00 5.40 -8.52
N PHE A 51 9.79 5.44 -9.06
CA PHE A 51 9.11 6.66 -9.46
C PHE A 51 7.89 6.87 -8.56
N PRO A 52 8.00 7.71 -7.51
CA PRO A 52 6.88 7.95 -6.61
C PRO A 52 5.76 8.71 -7.32
N VAL A 53 4.52 8.30 -7.07
CA VAL A 53 3.33 9.05 -7.49
C VAL A 53 3.11 10.20 -6.51
N THR A 54 2.58 11.32 -6.97
CA THR A 54 2.33 12.45 -6.06
C THR A 54 1.20 12.10 -5.07
N PRO A 55 1.27 12.57 -3.81
CA PRO A 55 0.22 12.32 -2.81
C PRO A 55 -1.17 12.73 -3.29
N GLU A 56 -1.27 13.84 -4.03
CA GLU A 56 -2.52 14.36 -4.58
C GLU A 56 -3.12 13.39 -5.60
N PHE A 57 -2.29 12.74 -6.41
CA PHE A 57 -2.77 11.78 -7.39
C PHE A 57 -3.09 10.42 -6.75
N VAL A 58 -2.41 10.03 -5.67
CA VAL A 58 -2.83 8.89 -4.85
C VAL A 58 -4.22 9.15 -4.25
N ALA A 59 -4.45 10.34 -3.70
CA ALA A 59 -5.76 10.74 -3.19
C ALA A 59 -6.84 10.65 -4.28
N GLN A 60 -6.59 11.20 -5.47
CA GLN A 60 -7.53 11.14 -6.59
C GLN A 60 -7.87 9.70 -7.00
N GLN A 61 -6.89 8.79 -7.02
CA GLN A 61 -7.12 7.37 -7.31
C GLN A 61 -8.02 6.71 -6.25
N ILE A 62 -7.75 6.97 -4.96
CA ILE A 62 -8.56 6.44 -3.86
C ILE A 62 -9.99 6.99 -3.95
N ASP A 63 -10.14 8.31 -4.08
CA ASP A 63 -11.44 8.97 -4.12
C ASP A 63 -12.25 8.48 -5.34
N ALA A 64 -11.63 8.35 -6.52
CA ALA A 64 -12.30 7.82 -7.71
C ALA A 64 -12.83 6.40 -7.53
N VAL A 65 -12.07 5.51 -6.89
CA VAL A 65 -12.52 4.15 -6.59
C VAL A 65 -13.61 4.17 -5.53
N MET A 66 -13.45 4.96 -4.48
CA MET A 66 -14.36 4.94 -3.34
C MET A 66 -15.71 5.60 -3.61
N GLU A 67 -15.75 6.62 -4.46
CA GLU A 67 -16.98 7.35 -4.80
C GLU A 67 -17.87 6.59 -5.80
N ASP A 68 -17.29 5.77 -6.69
CA ASP A 68 -18.04 4.96 -7.66
C ASP A 68 -18.25 3.53 -7.15
N LEU A 69 -17.14 2.82 -6.94
CA LEU A 69 -17.16 1.39 -6.66
C LEU A 69 -17.29 1.12 -5.17
N GLY A 70 -16.58 1.87 -4.32
CA GLY A 70 -16.39 1.56 -2.90
C GLY A 70 -15.59 0.27 -2.66
N ALA A 71 -15.18 0.01 -1.42
CA ALA A 71 -14.45 -1.20 -1.03
C ALA A 71 -14.90 -1.74 0.33
N ASP A 72 -14.91 -3.06 0.49
CA ASP A 72 -15.23 -3.74 1.75
C ASP A 72 -14.03 -3.83 2.71
N ALA A 73 -12.82 -3.74 2.17
CA ALA A 73 -11.55 -3.79 2.89
C ALA A 73 -10.44 -3.14 2.07
N TRP A 74 -9.43 -2.62 2.75
CA TRP A 74 -8.22 -2.08 2.15
C TRP A 74 -7.01 -2.89 2.58
N LYS A 75 -5.99 -2.94 1.72
CA LYS A 75 -4.66 -3.41 2.07
C LYS A 75 -3.63 -2.38 1.64
N THR A 76 -2.75 -1.95 2.53
CA THR A 76 -1.60 -1.13 2.15
C THR A 76 -0.38 -2.00 1.94
N GLY A 77 0.47 -1.65 0.97
CA GLY A 77 1.81 -2.21 0.80
C GLY A 77 2.87 -1.11 0.92
N MET A 78 3.81 -1.07 -0.02
CA MET A 78 4.80 0.01 -0.12
C MET A 78 4.10 1.37 -0.35
N LEU A 79 4.29 2.33 0.57
CA LEU A 79 3.69 3.67 0.51
C LEU A 79 4.67 4.79 0.10
N ALA A 80 5.94 4.46 -0.13
CA ALA A 80 7.03 5.34 -0.55
C ALA A 80 7.44 6.46 0.44
N ASN A 81 6.53 7.34 0.87
CA ASN A 81 6.86 8.51 1.69
C ASN A 81 5.76 8.89 2.70
N ALA A 82 6.11 9.82 3.60
CA ALA A 82 5.25 10.28 4.70
C ALA A 82 3.95 10.94 4.20
N ALA A 83 4.02 11.70 3.11
CA ALA A 83 2.87 12.42 2.57
C ALA A 83 1.81 11.46 2.01
N ILE A 84 2.23 10.39 1.34
CA ILE A 84 1.31 9.32 0.89
C ILE A 84 0.69 8.61 2.09
N ILE A 85 1.46 8.33 3.15
CA ILE A 85 0.91 7.70 4.36
C ILE A 85 -0.19 8.56 4.98
N GLN A 86 0.05 9.87 5.13
CA GLN A 86 -0.95 10.81 5.65
C GLN A 86 -2.19 10.86 4.75
N VAL A 87 -2.00 10.86 3.43
CA VAL A 87 -3.11 10.80 2.47
C VAL A 87 -3.95 9.55 2.70
N VAL A 88 -3.32 8.37 2.80
CA VAL A 88 -4.03 7.10 3.00
C VAL A 88 -4.76 7.09 4.34
N ALA A 89 -4.12 7.53 5.42
CA ALA A 89 -4.75 7.61 6.74
C ALA A 89 -5.97 8.55 6.75
N GLU A 90 -5.85 9.73 6.13
CA GLU A 90 -6.96 10.68 6.00
C GLU A 90 -8.15 10.07 5.24
N ARG A 91 -7.90 9.40 4.11
CA ARG A 91 -8.99 8.81 3.30
C ARG A 91 -9.58 7.58 3.99
N ALA A 92 -8.78 6.77 4.69
CA ALA A 92 -9.29 5.66 5.47
C ALA A 92 -10.29 6.14 6.54
N GLY A 93 -9.98 7.25 7.22
CA GLY A 93 -10.90 7.91 8.14
C GLY A 93 -12.14 8.48 7.44
N ARG A 94 -11.97 9.25 6.36
CA ARG A 94 -13.06 9.86 5.58
C ARG A 94 -14.08 8.83 5.10
N TYR A 95 -13.61 7.70 4.57
CA TYR A 95 -14.47 6.62 4.07
C TYR A 95 -14.80 5.55 5.11
N HIS A 96 -14.44 5.77 6.39
CA HIS A 96 -14.78 4.89 7.51
C HIS A 96 -14.38 3.42 7.28
N ILE A 97 -13.15 3.20 6.80
CA ILE A 97 -12.65 1.86 6.50
C ILE A 97 -12.31 1.13 7.80
N GLU A 98 -13.13 0.13 8.16
CA GLU A 98 -12.92 -0.68 9.35
C GLU A 98 -11.95 -1.85 9.13
N ARG A 99 -11.81 -2.33 7.88
CA ARG A 99 -10.98 -3.49 7.53
C ARG A 99 -9.75 -3.05 6.76
N LEU A 100 -8.88 -2.31 7.44
CA LEU A 100 -7.60 -1.86 6.92
C LEU A 100 -6.49 -2.85 7.33
N VAL A 101 -5.94 -3.57 6.36
CA VAL A 101 -4.75 -4.41 6.56
C VAL A 101 -3.51 -3.57 6.23
N VAL A 102 -2.60 -3.43 7.19
CA VAL A 102 -1.37 -2.66 7.01
C VAL A 102 -0.18 -3.60 6.92
N ASP A 103 0.40 -3.71 5.72
CA ASP A 103 1.69 -4.36 5.48
C ASP A 103 2.79 -3.29 5.51
N PRO A 104 3.59 -3.19 6.58
CA PRO A 104 4.52 -2.09 6.80
C PRO A 104 5.82 -2.27 6.00
N VAL A 105 5.70 -2.37 4.68
CA VAL A 105 6.83 -2.64 3.76
C VAL A 105 7.83 -1.50 3.81
N MET A 106 9.03 -1.78 4.33
CA MET A 106 10.13 -0.81 4.40
C MET A 106 11.27 -1.11 3.40
N VAL A 107 11.40 -2.37 2.99
CA VAL A 107 12.53 -2.87 2.20
C VAL A 107 12.02 -3.84 1.13
N ALA A 108 12.64 -3.80 -0.05
CA ALA A 108 12.37 -4.73 -1.13
C ALA A 108 12.83 -6.14 -0.78
N ARG A 109 12.32 -7.15 -1.50
CA ARG A 109 12.79 -8.53 -1.35
C ARG A 109 14.30 -8.67 -1.62
N SER A 110 14.85 -7.82 -2.50
CA SER A 110 16.28 -7.73 -2.82
C SER A 110 17.13 -7.04 -1.74
N GLY A 111 16.50 -6.40 -0.75
CA GLY A 111 17.19 -5.66 0.32
C GLY A 111 17.28 -4.15 0.08
N ASP A 112 16.79 -3.64 -1.06
CA ASP A 112 16.80 -2.21 -1.38
C ASP A 112 15.78 -1.43 -0.53
N PRO A 113 16.12 -0.26 0.04
CA PRO A 113 15.17 0.54 0.83
C PRO A 113 14.03 1.07 -0.05
N LEU A 114 12.80 0.92 0.44
CA LEU A 114 11.57 1.34 -0.27
C LEU A 114 10.78 2.42 0.46
N LEU A 115 11.18 2.76 1.68
CA LEU A 115 10.55 3.75 2.54
C LEU A 115 11.59 4.76 3.03
N GLU A 116 11.26 6.05 2.92
CA GLU A 116 12.09 7.12 3.48
C GLU A 116 12.17 7.01 5.03
N PRO A 117 13.31 7.32 5.66
CA PRO A 117 13.47 7.21 7.10
C PRO A 117 12.40 7.96 7.91
N GLU A 118 11.99 9.13 7.42
CA GLU A 118 10.99 10.02 8.04
C GLU A 118 9.58 9.46 7.91
N ALA A 119 9.32 8.63 6.90
CA ALA A 119 8.01 8.04 6.65
C ALA A 119 7.64 6.97 7.69
N ARG A 120 8.61 6.43 8.43
CA ARG A 120 8.35 5.51 9.54
C ARG A 120 7.51 6.14 10.66
N LEU A 121 7.80 7.39 11.03
CA LEU A 121 7.03 8.09 12.07
C LEU A 121 5.58 8.28 11.63
N ALA A 122 5.37 8.72 10.38
CA ALA A 122 4.04 8.87 9.82
C ALA A 122 3.24 7.55 9.81
N LEU A 123 3.90 6.43 9.53
CA LEU A 123 3.27 5.09 9.58
C LEU A 123 2.73 4.80 10.98
N VAL A 124 3.56 4.98 12.00
CA VAL A 124 3.23 4.68 13.41
C VAL A 124 2.18 5.65 13.96
N GLU A 125 2.30 6.94 13.68
CA GLU A 125 1.42 7.97 14.25
C GLU A 125 0.06 8.06 13.56
N HIS A 126 -0.01 7.79 12.26
CA HIS A 126 -1.23 8.06 11.47
C HIS A 126 -1.93 6.81 10.95
N LEU A 127 -1.19 5.78 10.51
CA LEU A 127 -1.79 4.66 9.79
C LEU A 127 -1.97 3.41 10.67
N LEU A 128 -0.98 3.06 11.50
CA LEU A 128 -1.10 1.91 12.41
C LEU A 128 -2.30 2.02 13.38
N PRO A 129 -2.66 3.19 13.94
CA PRO A 129 -3.83 3.30 14.82
C PRO A 129 -5.16 2.98 14.13
N LEU A 130 -5.20 3.04 12.79
CA LEU A 130 -6.38 2.73 11.97
C LEU A 130 -6.39 1.26 11.52
N ALA A 131 -5.32 0.50 11.75
CA ALA A 131 -5.18 -0.85 11.24
C ALA A 131 -6.10 -1.83 11.96
N TYR A 132 -6.83 -2.63 11.19
CA TYR A 132 -7.52 -3.81 11.70
C TYR A 132 -6.52 -4.93 12.02
N ILE A 133 -5.55 -5.13 11.13
CA ILE A 133 -4.45 -6.09 11.27
C ILE A 133 -3.19 -5.44 10.70
N VAL A 134 -2.07 -5.59 11.41
CA VAL A 134 -0.73 -5.22 10.93
C VAL A 134 0.06 -6.51 10.66
N THR A 135 0.79 -6.57 9.55
CA THR A 135 1.53 -7.79 9.13
C THR A 135 3.04 -7.60 9.01
N PRO A 136 3.75 -7.12 10.05
CA PRO A 136 5.18 -6.92 9.96
C PRO A 136 5.93 -8.25 9.88
N ASN A 137 7.02 -8.29 9.11
CA ASN A 137 8.04 -9.32 9.27
C ASN A 137 8.91 -9.04 10.52
N ARG A 138 9.83 -9.97 10.85
CA ARG A 138 10.69 -9.84 12.04
C ARG A 138 11.49 -8.53 12.07
N HIS A 139 12.02 -8.10 10.93
CA HIS A 139 12.85 -6.90 10.85
C HIS A 139 12.00 -5.63 10.98
N GLU A 140 10.84 -5.59 10.32
CA GLU A 140 9.88 -4.49 10.45
C GLU A 140 9.38 -4.35 11.89
N ALA A 141 9.04 -5.47 12.54
CA ALA A 141 8.57 -5.48 13.93
C ALA A 141 9.63 -5.01 14.96
N GLN A 142 10.93 -5.06 14.62
CA GLN A 142 12.00 -4.57 15.49
C GLN A 142 12.17 -3.05 15.43
N VAL A 143 11.73 -2.43 14.34
CA VAL A 143 11.96 -1.00 14.06
C VAL A 143 10.70 -0.16 14.15
N LEU A 144 9.52 -0.80 14.15
CA LEU A 144 8.23 -0.21 14.52
C LEU A 144 8.12 -0.05 16.05
#